data_AF-A0A6M6E6F2-F1
#
_entry.id   AF-A0A6M6E6F2-F1
#
_cell.length_a   1.000
_cell.length_b   1.000
_cell.length_c   1.000
_cell.angle_alpha   90.00
_cell.angle_beta   90.00
_cell.angle_gamma   90.00
#
_symmetry.space_group_name_H-M   'P 1'
#
loop_
_entity.id
_entity.type
_entity.pdbx_description
1 polymer ?
#
loop_
_entity_poly.entity_id
_entity_poly.type
_entity_poly.pdbx_seq_one_letter_code
_entity_poly.pdbx_strand_id
1 'polypeptide(L)'
;MGGLIIAVSNKGVLLNKVLDASSNTIWDELKKIRESSELEKKTIRRRWIWELIQNASDCTPKDKKIDIEVDYSNKQIVFSHNGLPFSYENLLDLITQISSKQSSEEKKTGKFGTGFMSTHLLSDIVQIQGSFIQDNKYKKLEFAVDRSGDNYIDIKNKTKIMLEQLDICRH
;
A
#
# COMPACT_ATOMS: atom_id res chain seq x y z
N MET A 1 17.99 14.18 -44.29
CA MET A 1 16.84 14.17 -43.37
C MET A 1 17.25 13.43 -42.11
N GLY A 2 17.63 14.16 -41.06
CA GLY A 2 18.01 13.56 -39.78
C GLY A 2 16.77 13.23 -38.97
N GLY A 3 16.49 11.94 -38.80
CA GLY A 3 15.42 11.48 -37.93
C GLY A 3 15.79 11.75 -36.47
N LEU A 4 14.97 12.55 -35.78
CA LEU A 4 15.03 12.73 -34.35
C LEU A 4 14.58 11.42 -33.69
N ILE A 5 15.52 10.53 -33.39
CA ILE A 5 15.25 9.37 -32.54
C ILE A 5 15.12 9.93 -31.12
N ILE A 6 13.87 10.14 -30.69
CA ILE A 6 13.57 10.37 -29.27
C ILE A 6 13.93 9.07 -28.57
N ALA A 7 15.16 8.97 -28.07
CA ALA A 7 15.58 7.90 -27.20
C ALA A 7 14.78 8.01 -25.91
N VAL A 8 13.61 7.36 -25.87
CA VAL A 8 12.88 7.15 -24.61
C VAL A 8 13.87 6.42 -23.71
N SER A 9 14.33 7.09 -22.64
CA SER A 9 15.34 6.52 -21.77
C SER A 9 14.88 5.15 -21.26
N ASN A 10 15.77 4.16 -21.26
CA ASN A 10 15.46 2.81 -20.76
C ASN A 10 14.85 2.83 -19.34
N LYS A 11 15.21 3.83 -18.54
CA LYS A 11 14.64 4.08 -17.20
C LYS A 11 13.15 4.43 -17.26
N GLY A 12 12.73 5.29 -18.19
CA GLY A 12 11.32 5.64 -18.39
C GLY A 12 10.47 4.47 -18.88
N VAL A 13 11.04 3.63 -19.75
CA VAL A 13 10.37 2.38 -20.20
C VAL A 13 10.19 1.42 -19.03
N LEU A 14 11.23 1.23 -18.20
CA LEU A 14 11.18 0.35 -17.04
C LEU A 14 10.18 0.83 -15.99
N LEU A 15 10.16 2.14 -15.69
CA LEU A 15 9.22 2.72 -14.73
C LEU A 15 7.76 2.52 -15.17
N ASN A 16 7.48 2.72 -16.46
CA ASN A 16 6.15 2.45 -17.00
C ASN A 16 5.76 0.98 -16.86
N LYS A 17 6.68 0.05 -17.13
CA LYS A 17 6.43 -1.39 -16.93
C LYS A 17 6.14 -1.74 -15.47
N VAL A 18 6.86 -1.14 -14.52
CA VAL A 18 6.60 -1.36 -13.08
C VAL A 18 5.23 -0.81 -12.68
N LEU A 19 4.88 0.39 -13.16
CA LEU A 19 3.55 0.97 -12.95
C LEU A 19 2.45 0.08 -13.53
N ASP A 20 2.63 -0.45 -14.75
CA ASP A 20 1.69 -1.39 -15.36
C ASP A 20 1.56 -2.68 -14.57
N ALA A 21 2.68 -3.29 -14.15
CA ALA A 21 2.67 -4.53 -13.36
C ALA A 21 1.97 -4.35 -12.01
N SER A 22 2.27 -3.23 -11.33
CA SER A 22 1.60 -2.84 -10.09
C SER A 22 0.09 -2.66 -10.31
N SER A 23 -0.29 -1.84 -11.30
CA SER A 23 -1.70 -1.51 -11.57
C SER A 23 -2.52 -2.73 -11.97
N ASN A 24 -1.96 -3.65 -12.74
CA ASN A 24 -2.61 -4.92 -13.09
C ASN A 24 -2.85 -5.76 -11.84
N THR A 25 -1.84 -5.90 -10.98
CA THR A 25 -1.95 -6.64 -9.72
C THR A 25 -3.08 -6.08 -8.84
N ILE A 26 -3.09 -4.76 -8.65
CA ILE A 26 -4.13 -4.07 -7.87
C ILE A 26 -5.51 -4.28 -8.50
N TRP A 27 -5.62 -4.13 -9.81
CA TRP A 27 -6.88 -4.26 -10.53
C TRP A 27 -7.44 -5.68 -10.45
N ASP A 28 -6.60 -6.70 -10.60
CA ASP A 28 -7.00 -8.10 -10.48
C ASP A 28 -7.45 -8.44 -9.07
N GLU A 29 -6.77 -7.94 -8.03
CA GLU A 29 -7.21 -8.13 -6.64
C GLU A 29 -8.54 -7.41 -6.36
N LEU A 30 -8.71 -6.18 -6.84
CA LEU A 30 -9.97 -5.45 -6.71
C LEU A 30 -11.13 -6.17 -7.42
N LYS A 31 -10.89 -6.70 -8.64
CA LYS A 31 -11.88 -7.51 -9.36
C LYS A 31 -12.28 -8.73 -8.58
N LYS A 32 -11.30 -9.53 -8.10
CA LYS A 32 -11.57 -10.70 -7.25
C LYS A 32 -12.45 -10.32 -6.07
N ILE A 33 -12.12 -9.23 -5.37
CA ILE A 33 -12.87 -8.75 -4.22
C ILE A 33 -14.30 -8.31 -4.60
N ARG A 34 -14.46 -7.55 -5.68
CA ARG A 34 -15.75 -7.01 -6.14
C ARG A 34 -16.69 -8.08 -6.70
N GLU A 35 -16.14 -9.03 -7.44
CA GLU A 35 -16.85 -10.12 -8.12
C GLU A 35 -17.04 -11.36 -7.22
N SER A 36 -16.35 -11.43 -6.08
CA SER A 36 -16.55 -12.47 -5.05
C SER A 36 -18.00 -12.56 -4.59
N SER A 37 -18.42 -13.79 -4.27
CA SER A 37 -19.71 -14.04 -3.63
C SER A 37 -19.82 -13.33 -2.28
N GLU A 38 -21.05 -13.09 -1.80
CA GLU A 38 -21.25 -12.48 -0.48
C GLU A 38 -20.66 -13.31 0.67
N LEU A 39 -20.56 -14.63 0.51
CA LEU A 39 -19.92 -15.52 1.48
C LEU A 39 -18.40 -15.31 1.51
N GLU A 40 -17.77 -15.18 0.35
CA GLU A 40 -16.33 -14.89 0.23
C GLU A 40 -16.02 -13.48 0.75
N LYS A 41 -16.83 -12.48 0.38
CA LYS A 41 -16.70 -11.11 0.92
C LYS A 41 -16.80 -11.08 2.43
N LYS A 42 -17.71 -11.86 3.03
CA LYS A 42 -17.77 -12.01 4.51
C LYS A 42 -16.49 -12.60 5.09
N THR A 43 -15.85 -13.53 4.39
CA THR A 43 -14.58 -14.13 4.82
C THR A 43 -13.43 -13.13 4.71
N ILE A 44 -13.31 -12.41 3.58
CA ILE A 44 -12.25 -11.41 3.37
C ILE A 44 -12.44 -10.21 4.32
N ARG A 45 -13.69 -9.79 4.61
CA ARG A 45 -14.02 -8.78 5.64
C ARG A 45 -13.60 -9.16 7.05
N ARG A 46 -13.24 -10.42 7.32
CA ARG A 46 -12.68 -10.81 8.63
C ARG A 46 -11.15 -10.84 8.61
N ARG A 47 -10.52 -10.81 7.43
CA ARG A 47 -9.06 -10.86 7.29
C ARG A 47 -8.41 -9.51 7.53
N TRP A 48 -9.04 -8.39 7.15
CA TRP A 48 -8.41 -7.07 7.25
C TRP A 48 -7.79 -6.78 8.63
N ILE A 49 -8.48 -7.16 9.71
CA ILE A 49 -7.98 -6.89 11.07
C ILE A 49 -6.71 -7.69 11.36
N TRP A 50 -6.65 -8.94 10.89
CA TRP A 50 -5.46 -9.79 11.03
C TRP A 50 -4.29 -9.27 10.19
N GLU A 51 -4.56 -8.78 8.98
CA GLU A 51 -3.55 -8.16 8.13
C GLU A 51 -2.98 -6.88 8.78
N LEU A 52 -3.82 -6.06 9.42
CA LEU A 52 -3.36 -4.87 10.13
C LEU A 52 -2.61 -5.21 11.43
N ILE A 53 -3.05 -6.23 12.18
CA ILE A 53 -2.32 -6.75 13.35
C ILE A 53 -0.95 -7.29 12.93
N GLN A 54 -0.87 -7.98 11.79
CA GLN A 54 0.39 -8.47 11.25
C GLN A 54 1.31 -7.30 10.85
N ASN A 55 0.79 -6.29 10.15
CA ASN A 55 1.55 -5.07 9.83
C ASN A 55 2.10 -4.40 11.09
N ALA A 56 1.29 -4.29 12.14
CA ALA A 56 1.72 -3.76 13.43
C ALA A 56 2.85 -4.63 14.02
N SER A 57 2.64 -5.94 14.12
CA SER A 57 3.63 -6.90 14.63
C SER A 57 4.97 -6.79 13.90
N ASP A 58 4.96 -6.71 12.57
CA ASP A 58 6.16 -6.62 11.73
C ASP A 58 6.92 -5.30 11.86
N CYS A 59 6.29 -4.27 12.44
CA CYS A 59 6.85 -2.98 12.80
C CYS A 59 7.11 -2.84 14.30
N THR A 60 7.08 -3.93 15.07
CA THR A 60 7.38 -3.89 16.51
C THR A 60 8.88 -3.69 16.74
N PRO A 61 9.31 -2.70 17.55
CA PRO A 61 10.71 -2.56 17.91
C PRO A 61 11.23 -3.80 18.63
N LYS A 62 12.50 -4.16 18.40
CA LYS A 62 13.13 -5.32 19.03
C LYS A 62 12.98 -5.26 20.56
N ASP A 63 12.57 -6.38 21.15
CA ASP A 63 12.37 -6.55 22.60
C ASP A 63 11.31 -5.61 23.23
N LYS A 64 10.41 -5.05 22.41
CA LYS A 64 9.26 -4.26 22.87
C LYS A 64 7.93 -4.95 22.58
N LYS A 65 6.89 -4.48 23.27
CA LYS A 65 5.50 -4.79 22.93
C LYS A 65 4.96 -3.71 22.01
N ILE A 66 3.90 -4.06 21.28
CA ILE A 66 3.12 -3.12 20.48
C ILE A 66 1.74 -2.97 21.09
N ASP A 67 1.29 -1.73 21.19
CA ASP A 67 -0.07 -1.38 21.57
C ASP A 67 -0.85 -1.13 20.29
N ILE A 68 -2.03 -1.73 20.21
CA ILE A 68 -2.96 -1.61 19.09
C ILE A 68 -4.29 -1.11 19.65
N GLU A 69 -4.84 -0.09 19.03
CA GLU A 69 -6.16 0.46 19.35
C GLU A 69 -7.03 0.43 18.10
N VAL A 70 -8.31 0.09 18.29
CA VAL A 70 -9.28 -0.03 17.22
C VAL A 70 -10.55 0.70 17.64
N ASP A 71 -10.77 1.86 17.02
CA ASP A 71 -11.94 2.68 17.28
C ASP A 71 -12.93 2.59 16.13
N TYR A 72 -14.22 2.49 16.49
CA TYR A 72 -15.31 2.61 15.55
C TYR A 72 -16.26 3.72 15.99
N SER A 73 -16.33 4.79 15.21
CA SER A 73 -17.25 5.90 15.44
C SER A 73 -17.63 6.55 14.11
N ASN A 74 -18.83 7.14 14.02
CA ASN A 74 -19.24 7.92 12.83
C ASN A 74 -19.06 7.20 11.48
N LYS A 75 -19.29 5.88 11.43
CA LYS A 75 -19.05 5.02 10.26
C LYS A 75 -17.60 4.97 9.78
N GLN A 76 -16.66 5.35 10.63
CA GLN A 76 -15.22 5.26 10.43
C GLN A 76 -14.64 4.20 11.36
N ILE A 77 -13.76 3.36 10.81
CA ILE A 77 -12.90 2.46 11.60
C ILE A 77 -11.50 3.07 11.58
N VAL A 78 -10.92 3.27 12.76
CA VAL A 78 -9.54 3.71 12.93
C VAL A 78 -8.78 2.57 13.59
N PHE A 79 -7.73 2.08 12.90
CA PHE A 79 -6.77 1.15 13.45
C PHE A 79 -5.47 1.92 13.69
N SER A 80 -4.99 1.95 14.92
CA SER A 80 -3.76 2.63 15.31
C SER A 80 -2.82 1.68 16.04
N HIS A 81 -1.51 1.93 15.92
CA HIS A 81 -0.48 1.20 16.67
C HIS A 81 0.75 2.07 16.92
N ASN A 82 1.54 1.75 17.95
CA ASN A 82 2.77 2.49 18.30
C ASN A 82 4.05 1.82 17.77
N GLY A 83 3.96 1.24 16.57
CA GLY A 83 5.09 0.60 15.89
C GLY A 83 6.14 1.59 15.37
N LEU A 84 7.13 1.07 14.66
CA LEU A 84 8.14 1.87 13.97
C LEU A 84 7.52 2.83 12.94
N PRO A 85 8.12 4.02 12.73
CA PRO A 85 7.70 4.95 11.68
C PRO A 85 7.74 4.33 10.27
N PHE A 86 6.95 4.86 9.36
CA PHE A 86 7.00 4.48 7.94
C PHE A 86 8.33 4.93 7.31
N SER A 87 8.95 4.05 6.53
CA SER A 87 10.01 4.42 5.58
C SER A 87 9.43 4.71 4.19
N TYR A 88 10.25 5.27 3.29
CA TYR A 88 9.87 5.49 1.89
C TYR A 88 9.52 4.16 1.21
N GLU A 89 10.31 3.12 1.48
CA GLU A 89 10.12 1.77 0.96
C GLU A 89 8.80 1.16 1.46
N ASN A 90 8.42 1.40 2.73
CA ASN A 90 7.14 0.91 3.24
C ASN A 90 5.94 1.52 2.50
N LEU A 91 5.99 2.83 2.22
CA LEU A 91 4.93 3.50 1.46
C LEU A 91 4.95 3.10 -0.02
N LEU A 92 6.13 2.94 -0.60
CA LEU A 92 6.28 2.46 -1.98
C LEU A 92 5.69 1.06 -2.15
N ASP A 93 6.02 0.12 -1.25
CA ASP A 93 5.49 -1.25 -1.28
C ASP A 93 3.96 -1.24 -1.09
N LEU A 94 3.44 -0.36 -0.23
CA LEU A 94 2.00 -0.20 -0.01
C LEU A 94 1.26 0.31 -1.25
N ILE A 95 1.78 1.36 -1.89
CA ILE A 95 1.20 1.96 -3.10
C ILE A 95 1.30 1.01 -4.28
N THR A 96 2.43 0.33 -4.44
CA THR A 96 2.69 -0.50 -5.63
C THR A 96 2.14 -1.92 -5.49
N GLN A 97 1.88 -2.38 -4.26
CA GLN A 97 1.58 -3.79 -3.95
C GLN A 97 2.72 -4.75 -4.33
N ILE A 98 3.93 -4.23 -4.53
CA ILE A 98 5.14 -5.00 -4.82
C ILE A 98 5.97 -5.04 -3.55
N SER A 99 6.13 -6.22 -2.94
CA SER A 99 6.97 -6.38 -1.75
C SER A 99 8.45 -6.40 -2.11
N SER A 100 9.24 -5.55 -1.43
CA SER A 100 10.69 -5.52 -1.52
C SER A 100 11.42 -6.56 -0.64
N LYS A 101 10.73 -7.19 0.31
CA LYS A 101 11.31 -8.17 1.26
C LYS A 101 11.65 -9.49 0.57
N GLN A 102 12.92 -9.91 0.61
CA GLN A 102 13.35 -11.23 0.15
C GLN A 102 12.89 -12.33 1.12
N SER A 103 12.52 -13.49 0.59
CA SER A 103 12.01 -14.65 1.35
C SER A 103 13.00 -15.26 2.36
N SER A 104 14.22 -14.74 2.45
CA SER A 104 15.31 -15.23 3.30
C SER A 104 15.43 -14.52 4.65
N GLU A 105 14.69 -13.43 4.90
CA GLU A 105 14.61 -12.83 6.24
C GLU A 105 13.67 -13.67 7.11
N GLU A 106 14.26 -14.44 8.01
CA GLU A 106 13.58 -15.37 8.91
C GLU A 106 12.34 -14.74 9.59
N LYS A 107 11.21 -15.46 9.48
CA LYS A 107 9.97 -15.30 10.27
C LYS A 107 9.17 -14.00 10.10
N LYS A 108 9.03 -13.49 8.88
CA LYS A 108 7.92 -12.56 8.55
C LYS A 108 6.90 -13.29 7.67
N THR A 109 5.82 -13.78 8.28
CA THR A 109 4.84 -14.72 7.67
C THR A 109 3.87 -14.07 6.66
N GLY A 110 4.21 -12.95 6.04
CA GLY A 110 3.28 -12.17 5.21
C GLY A 110 3.81 -11.93 3.80
N LYS A 111 2.99 -12.21 2.79
CA LYS A 111 3.11 -11.51 1.50
C LYS A 111 2.66 -10.07 1.73
N PHE A 112 3.58 -9.23 2.15
CA PHE A 112 3.34 -7.80 2.36
C PHE A 112 2.83 -7.15 1.06
N GLY A 113 1.84 -6.27 1.18
CA GLY A 113 1.13 -5.67 0.04
C GLY A 113 -0.29 -6.21 -0.08
N THR A 114 -0.46 -7.47 -0.51
CA THR A 114 -1.77 -8.04 -0.86
C THR A 114 -2.77 -8.08 0.30
N GLY A 115 -2.29 -8.28 1.53
CA GLY A 115 -3.12 -8.29 2.73
C GLY A 115 -3.85 -6.97 2.96
N PHE A 116 -3.17 -5.85 2.69
CA PHE A 116 -3.76 -4.52 2.82
C PHE A 116 -4.91 -4.30 1.84
N MET A 117 -4.96 -4.98 0.69
CA MET A 117 -6.11 -4.87 -0.22
C MET A 117 -7.43 -5.30 0.44
N SER A 118 -7.40 -6.17 1.44
CA SER A 118 -8.60 -6.56 2.19
C SER A 118 -9.26 -5.40 2.94
N THR A 119 -8.52 -4.32 3.28
CA THR A 119 -9.11 -3.12 3.89
C THR A 119 -10.04 -2.40 2.92
N HIS A 120 -9.85 -2.57 1.61
CA HIS A 120 -10.66 -1.92 0.58
C HIS A 120 -12.06 -2.53 0.41
N LEU A 121 -12.37 -3.60 1.16
CA LEU A 121 -13.76 -4.04 1.37
C LEU A 121 -14.54 -3.15 2.35
N LEU A 122 -13.83 -2.35 3.16
CA LEU A 122 -14.42 -1.43 4.13
C LEU A 122 -14.56 -0.03 3.54
N SER A 123 -13.59 0.40 2.72
CA SER A 123 -13.56 1.72 2.10
C SER A 123 -12.72 1.70 0.83
N ASP A 124 -13.19 2.34 -0.23
CA ASP A 124 -12.39 2.52 -1.46
C ASP A 124 -11.15 3.41 -1.25
N ILE A 125 -11.16 4.25 -0.21
CA ILE A 125 -10.07 5.15 0.15
C ILE A 125 -9.68 4.92 1.61
N VAL A 126 -8.39 4.63 1.84
CA VAL A 126 -7.83 4.46 3.18
C VAL A 126 -6.91 5.62 3.50
N GLN A 127 -7.17 6.31 4.62
CA GLN A 127 -6.32 7.38 5.13
C GLN A 127 -5.25 6.81 6.06
N ILE A 128 -4.01 7.23 5.86
CA ILE A 128 -2.85 6.81 6.65
C ILE A 128 -2.27 8.04 7.31
N GLN A 129 -2.12 7.96 8.63
CA GLN A 129 -1.53 9.00 9.44
C GLN A 129 -0.46 8.37 10.33
N GLY A 130 0.64 9.10 10.56
CA GLY A 130 1.70 8.59 11.43
C GLY A 130 2.98 9.39 11.35
N SER A 131 4.08 8.75 11.74
CA SER A 131 5.43 9.29 11.57
C SER A 131 6.09 8.66 10.34
N PHE A 132 6.78 9.48 9.57
CA PHE A 132 7.61 9.08 8.45
C PHE A 132 9.07 9.41 8.77
N ILE A 133 9.99 8.47 8.53
CA ILE A 133 11.42 8.66 8.75
C ILE A 133 12.18 8.67 7.42
N GLN A 134 12.97 9.73 7.22
CA GLN A 134 13.86 9.87 6.08
C GLN A 134 15.11 10.65 6.49
N ASP A 135 16.29 10.16 6.10
CA ASP A 135 17.58 10.80 6.42
C ASP A 135 17.72 11.16 7.92
N ASN A 136 17.28 10.24 8.80
CA ASN A 136 17.20 10.40 10.27
C ASN A 136 16.33 11.56 10.77
N LYS A 137 15.43 12.10 9.94
CA LYS A 137 14.45 13.12 10.31
C LYS A 137 13.05 12.53 10.35
N TYR A 138 12.31 12.89 11.39
CA TYR A 138 10.90 12.54 11.55
C TYR A 138 10.03 13.62 10.92
N LYS A 139 9.10 13.21 10.05
CA LYS A 139 8.06 14.06 9.47
C LYS A 139 6.68 13.50 9.83
N LYS A 140 5.68 14.37 9.91
CA LYS A 140 4.28 13.94 9.97
C LYS A 140 3.91 13.33 8.62
N LEU A 141 3.29 12.16 8.64
CA LEU A 141 2.71 11.51 7.48
C LEU A 141 1.19 11.72 7.48
N GLU A 142 0.68 12.19 6.35
CA GLU A 142 -0.74 12.12 5.98
C GLU A 142 -0.79 11.68 4.52
N PHE A 143 -1.33 10.50 4.25
CA PHE A 143 -1.31 9.90 2.92
C PHE A 143 -2.61 9.13 2.65
N ALA A 144 -3.18 9.29 1.46
CA ALA A 144 -4.39 8.59 1.07
C ALA A 144 -4.06 7.46 0.08
N VAL A 145 -4.42 6.23 0.42
CA VAL A 145 -4.40 5.11 -0.54
C VAL A 145 -5.77 5.05 -1.20
N ASP A 146 -5.83 5.49 -2.46
CA ASP A 146 -7.08 5.58 -3.24
C ASP A 146 -7.19 4.45 -4.27
N ARG A 147 -8.19 3.57 -4.07
CA ARG A 147 -8.53 2.45 -4.95
C ARG A 147 -9.95 2.52 -5.50
N SER A 148 -10.58 3.70 -5.49
CA SER A 148 -11.94 3.94 -5.98
C SER A 148 -12.13 3.83 -7.50
N GLY A 149 -11.10 3.47 -8.26
CA GLY A 149 -11.20 3.35 -9.72
C GLY A 149 -12.09 2.18 -10.16
N ASP A 150 -12.84 2.39 -11.24
CA ASP A 150 -13.80 1.40 -11.78
C ASP A 150 -13.26 0.63 -12.98
N ASN A 151 -12.06 0.96 -13.43
CA ASN A 151 -11.36 0.27 -14.50
C ASN A 151 -9.84 0.35 -14.29
N TYR A 152 -9.11 -0.44 -15.08
CA TYR A 152 -7.64 -0.48 -15.05
C TYR A 152 -6.99 0.89 -15.23
N ILE A 153 -7.51 1.72 -16.15
CA ILE A 153 -6.92 3.03 -16.48
C ILE A 153 -7.03 3.95 -15.27
N ASP A 154 -8.16 3.96 -14.58
CA ASP A 154 -8.37 4.75 -13.37
C ASP A 154 -7.45 4.30 -12.23
N ILE A 155 -7.32 2.98 -12.02
CA ILE A 155 -6.40 2.42 -11.02
C ILE A 155 -4.95 2.79 -11.33
N LYS A 156 -4.54 2.73 -12.60
CA LYS A 156 -3.20 3.12 -13.03
C LYS A 156 -2.95 4.61 -12.78
N ASN A 157 -3.89 5.47 -13.13
CA ASN A 157 -3.79 6.91 -12.91
C ASN A 157 -3.72 7.27 -11.42
N LYS A 158 -4.59 6.68 -10.59
CA LYS A 158 -4.55 6.86 -9.13
C LYS A 158 -3.24 6.37 -8.52
N THR A 159 -2.74 5.22 -8.97
CA THR A 159 -1.43 4.69 -8.54
C THR A 159 -0.30 5.64 -8.92
N LYS A 160 -0.33 6.20 -10.13
CA LYS A 160 0.65 7.22 -10.56
C LYS A 160 0.61 8.46 -9.68
N ILE A 161 -0.58 9.00 -9.38
CA ILE A 161 -0.75 10.17 -8.51
C ILE A 161 -0.20 9.91 -7.11
N MET A 162 -0.47 8.72 -6.54
CA MET A 162 0.07 8.32 -5.24
C MET A 162 1.60 8.26 -5.24
N LEU A 163 2.22 7.76 -6.31
CA LEU A 163 3.69 7.76 -6.45
C LEU A 163 4.26 9.18 -6.56
N GLU A 164 3.61 10.05 -7.35
CA GLU A 164 3.99 11.46 -7.46
C GLU A 164 3.89 12.18 -6.10
N GLN A 165 2.86 11.88 -5.30
CA GLN A 165 2.71 12.41 -3.94
C GLN A 165 3.81 11.89 -3.00
N LEU A 166 4.14 10.60 -3.07
CA LEU A 166 5.22 10.02 -2.27
C LEU A 166 6.58 10.67 -2.57
N ASP A 167 6.85 11.00 -3.84
CA ASP A 167 8.08 11.70 -4.22
C ASP A 167 8.15 13.13 -3.66
N ILE A 168 7.01 13.80 -3.45
CA ILE A 168 6.99 15.10 -2.75
C ILE A 168 7.38 14.92 -1.28
N CYS A 169 6.94 13.85 -0.61
CA CYS A 169 7.33 13.56 0.78
C CYS A 169 8.85 13.38 0.96
N ARG A 170 9.56 13.05 -0.13
CA ARG A 170 11.02 12.86 -0.16
C ARG A 170 11.80 14.18 0.02
N HIS A 171 11.19 15.32 -0.31
CA HIS A 171 11.80 16.64 -0.21
C HIS A 171 11.41 17.35 1.10
#